data_AF-D3LCE5-F1
#
_entry.id   AF-D3LCE5-F1
#
_cell.length_a   1.000
_cell.length_b   1.000
_cell.length_c   1.000
_cell.angle_alpha   90.00
_cell.angle_beta   90.00
_cell.angle_gamma   90.00
#
_symmetry.space_group_name_H-M   'P 1'
#
loop_
_entity.id
_entity.type
_entity.pdbx_description
1 polymer ?
#
loop_
_entity_poly.entity_id
_entity_poly.type
_entity_poly.pdbx_seq_one_letter_code
_entity_poly.pdbx_strand_id
1 'polypeptide(L)'
;MTKQEEARQDYLNGMKYKDIAEKYAVSLNTVKSWKKRNNWQRGAPKEKRVRKKVAEKINQSPGLTDKQRLFCLYYLQRYNATWAYQKAYEADYDVANVNGPRMLVNTSVKSLLTKLKQQQSADLYLNANDILKEFAKQATANLGDYVDFGKYDVLAQDEQGNIKLDSNDNPVKYHNSWVQLKNKNGLDTSLIKSVHIGKDGVIVELYDKQRAMKELLDRLPEPEIKDESDDGFLRAIDKNLENTWKESDEDET
;
A
#
# COMPACT_ATOMS: atom_id res chain seq x y z
N MET A 1 -27.77 -30.55 40.77
CA MET A 1 -27.86 -30.64 39.29
C MET A 1 -26.96 -31.78 38.83
N THR A 2 -27.25 -32.42 37.70
CA THR A 2 -26.33 -33.44 37.15
C THR A 2 -25.13 -32.75 36.51
N LYS A 3 -23.95 -33.40 36.52
CA LYS A 3 -22.73 -32.90 35.85
C LYS A 3 -22.98 -32.55 34.37
N GLN A 4 -23.94 -33.23 33.74
CA GLN A 4 -24.35 -33.01 32.37
C GLN A 4 -25.13 -31.71 32.16
N GLU A 5 -25.99 -31.33 33.10
CA GLU A 5 -26.78 -30.08 32.99
C GLU A 5 -25.88 -28.85 33.22
N GLU A 6 -24.93 -28.96 34.15
CA GLU A 6 -23.95 -27.89 34.39
C GLU A 6 -22.98 -27.74 33.20
N ALA A 7 -22.51 -28.86 32.63
CA ALA A 7 -21.72 -28.85 31.40
C ALA A 7 -22.47 -28.26 30.21
N ARG A 8 -23.80 -28.43 30.15
CA ARG A 8 -24.65 -27.79 29.13
C ARG A 8 -24.68 -26.27 29.32
N GLN A 9 -24.82 -25.78 30.56
CA GLN A 9 -24.80 -24.35 30.85
C GLN A 9 -23.45 -23.71 30.47
N ASP A 10 -22.34 -24.35 30.85
CA ASP A 10 -21.00 -23.89 30.44
C ASP A 10 -20.83 -23.92 28.91
N TYR A 11 -21.39 -24.93 28.25
CA TYR A 11 -21.44 -24.98 26.79
C TYR A 11 -22.31 -23.85 26.21
N LEU A 12 -23.45 -23.50 26.78
CA LEU A 12 -24.27 -22.37 26.30
C LEU A 12 -23.54 -21.04 26.53
N ASN A 13 -22.79 -20.92 27.62
CA ASN A 13 -21.99 -19.75 27.98
C ASN A 13 -20.70 -19.58 27.16
N GLY A 14 -20.38 -20.52 26.26
CA GLY A 14 -19.30 -20.38 25.29
C GLY A 14 -18.02 -21.16 25.59
N MET A 15 -17.92 -21.91 26.68
CA MET A 15 -16.71 -22.70 27.01
C MET A 15 -16.42 -23.75 25.94
N LYS A 16 -15.13 -24.05 25.68
CA LYS A 16 -14.76 -25.09 24.71
C LYS A 16 -14.97 -26.47 25.33
N TYR A 17 -15.16 -27.48 24.49
CA TYR A 17 -15.34 -28.87 24.96
C TYR A 17 -14.17 -29.38 25.80
N LYS A 18 -12.95 -28.93 25.52
CA LYS A 18 -11.75 -29.30 26.28
C LYS A 18 -11.82 -28.78 27.72
N ASP A 19 -12.20 -27.51 27.89
CA ASP A 19 -12.29 -26.86 29.20
C ASP A 19 -13.43 -27.46 30.04
N ILE A 20 -14.55 -27.79 29.41
CA ILE A 20 -15.68 -28.49 30.06
C ILE A 20 -15.25 -29.91 30.49
N ALA A 21 -14.53 -30.63 29.63
CA ALA A 21 -14.03 -31.95 29.94
C ALA A 21 -13.11 -31.94 31.17
N GLU A 22 -12.19 -30.97 31.23
CA GLU A 22 -11.28 -30.78 32.35
C GLU A 22 -12.02 -30.38 33.64
N LYS A 23 -12.92 -29.39 33.57
CA LYS A 23 -13.70 -28.89 34.72
C LYS A 23 -14.54 -29.97 35.39
N TYR A 24 -15.15 -30.86 34.62
CA TYR A 24 -16.02 -31.92 35.14
C TYR A 24 -15.32 -33.28 35.27
N ALA A 25 -14.00 -33.33 35.03
CA ALA A 25 -13.20 -34.55 35.02
C ALA A 25 -13.81 -35.67 34.15
N VAL A 26 -14.27 -35.31 32.95
CA VAL A 26 -14.83 -36.24 31.97
C VAL A 26 -14.03 -36.21 30.68
N SER A 27 -14.08 -37.28 29.89
CA SER A 27 -13.40 -37.29 28.59
C SER A 27 -14.03 -36.29 27.62
N LEU A 28 -13.24 -35.75 26.71
CA LEU A 28 -13.73 -34.89 25.62
C LEU A 28 -14.79 -35.59 24.75
N ASN A 29 -14.68 -36.91 24.60
CA ASN A 29 -15.67 -37.73 23.90
C ASN A 29 -17.01 -37.82 24.66
N THR A 30 -16.97 -37.80 25.99
CA THR A 30 -18.17 -37.75 26.84
C THR A 30 -18.94 -36.45 26.60
N VAL A 31 -18.25 -35.30 26.56
CA VAL A 31 -18.88 -33.99 26.30
C VAL A 31 -19.47 -33.92 24.89
N LYS A 32 -18.76 -34.44 23.88
CA LYS A 32 -19.29 -34.54 22.50
C LYS A 32 -20.52 -35.43 22.41
N SER A 33 -20.51 -36.55 23.13
CA SER A 33 -21.64 -37.48 23.22
C SER A 33 -22.87 -36.82 23.85
N TRP A 34 -22.69 -36.07 24.94
CA TRP A 34 -23.77 -35.29 25.56
C TRP A 34 -24.37 -34.25 24.61
N LYS A 35 -23.53 -33.49 23.90
CA LYS A 35 -23.98 -32.52 22.90
C LYS A 35 -24.83 -33.20 21.81
N LYS A 36 -24.42 -34.38 21.33
CA LYS A 36 -25.13 -35.14 20.30
C LYS A 36 -26.45 -35.73 20.81
N ARG A 37 -26.44 -36.41 21.96
CA ARG A 37 -27.63 -37.08 22.53
C ARG A 37 -28.70 -36.08 22.97
N ASN A 38 -28.30 -34.94 23.52
CA ASN A 38 -29.21 -33.95 24.07
C ASN A 38 -29.40 -32.73 23.15
N ASN A 39 -28.95 -32.83 21.90
CA ASN A 39 -29.08 -31.81 20.87
C ASN A 39 -28.71 -30.38 21.34
N TRP A 40 -27.56 -30.22 22.00
CA TRP A 40 -27.16 -28.89 22.49
C TRP A 40 -26.86 -27.96 21.32
N GLN A 41 -27.62 -26.86 21.25
CA GLN A 41 -27.46 -25.81 20.24
C GLN A 41 -26.79 -24.59 20.87
N ARG A 42 -25.78 -24.04 20.20
CA ARG A 42 -25.17 -22.75 20.55
C ARG A 42 -25.35 -21.81 19.36
N GLY A 43 -25.91 -20.63 19.58
CA GLY A 43 -25.92 -19.58 18.58
C GLY A 43 -24.49 -19.16 18.21
N ALA A 44 -24.29 -18.62 17.00
CA ALA A 44 -23.00 -18.10 16.57
C ALA A 44 -22.38 -17.18 17.65
N PRO A 45 -21.09 -17.32 17.98
CA PRO A 45 -20.48 -16.52 19.01
C PRO A 45 -20.60 -15.03 18.63
N LYS A 46 -21.30 -14.24 19.44
CA LYS A 46 -21.27 -12.78 19.33
C LYS A 46 -19.81 -12.34 19.52
N GLU A 47 -19.14 -11.98 18.44
CA GLU A 47 -17.76 -11.47 18.44
C GLU A 47 -17.60 -10.33 19.47
N LYS A 48 -17.02 -10.65 20.63
CA LYS A 48 -16.89 -9.72 21.76
C LYS A 48 -15.45 -9.55 22.26
N ARG A 49 -14.42 -9.95 21.50
CA ARG A 49 -13.02 -9.75 21.92
C ARG A 49 -12.28 -8.63 21.21
N VAL A 50 -12.67 -8.23 19.99
CA VAL A 50 -12.10 -7.04 19.33
C VAL A 50 -12.72 -5.74 19.86
N ARG A 51 -13.95 -5.80 20.38
CA ARG A 51 -14.69 -4.62 20.89
C ARG A 51 -14.11 -4.02 22.18
N LYS A 52 -13.33 -4.74 23.00
CA LYS A 52 -12.91 -4.25 24.32
C LYS A 52 -11.84 -3.15 24.26
N LYS A 53 -10.81 -3.27 23.41
CA LYS A 53 -9.78 -2.21 23.25
C LYS A 53 -10.30 -0.96 22.53
N VAL A 54 -11.25 -1.15 21.62
CA VAL A 54 -11.89 -0.06 20.88
C VAL A 54 -12.88 0.69 21.79
N ALA A 55 -13.61 0.00 22.66
CA ALA A 55 -14.55 0.60 23.63
C ALA A 55 -13.88 1.50 24.68
N GLU A 56 -12.66 1.20 25.14
CA GLU A 56 -11.95 2.07 26.10
C GLU A 56 -11.50 3.40 25.48
N LYS A 57 -11.01 3.39 24.23
CA LYS A 57 -10.59 4.62 23.53
C LYS A 57 -11.78 5.53 23.15
N ILE A 58 -12.96 4.95 22.95
CA ILE A 58 -14.24 5.62 22.61
C ILE A 58 -14.81 6.43 23.79
N ASN A 59 -14.64 5.95 25.02
CA ASN A 59 -15.21 6.58 26.22
C ASN A 59 -14.54 7.90 26.63
N GLN A 60 -13.37 8.23 26.07
CA GLN A 60 -12.59 9.42 26.46
C GLN A 60 -12.94 10.70 25.69
N SER A 61 -14.00 10.69 24.87
CA SER A 61 -14.48 11.88 24.17
C SER A 61 -15.85 12.34 24.70
N PRO A 62 -15.87 13.27 25.67
CA PRO A 62 -17.12 13.86 26.16
C PRO A 62 -17.84 14.59 25.03
N GLY A 63 -19.16 14.41 24.91
CA GLY A 63 -20.01 15.13 23.95
C GLY A 63 -20.26 14.44 22.59
N LEU A 64 -19.74 13.24 22.33
CA LEU A 64 -20.12 12.46 21.15
C LEU A 64 -21.13 11.35 21.48
N THR A 65 -22.08 11.14 20.58
CA THR A 65 -22.99 9.98 20.63
C THR A 65 -22.28 8.69 20.20
N ASP A 66 -22.78 7.54 20.63
CA ASP A 66 -22.21 6.24 20.26
C ASP A 66 -22.16 6.02 18.75
N LYS A 67 -23.17 6.51 18.02
CA LYS A 67 -23.21 6.45 16.55
C LYS A 67 -22.11 7.32 15.91
N GLN A 68 -21.84 8.51 16.43
CA GLN A 68 -20.74 9.36 15.93
C GLN A 68 -19.38 8.73 16.18
N ARG A 69 -19.19 8.10 17.34
CA ARG A 69 -17.94 7.38 17.64
C ARG A 69 -17.79 6.17 16.71
N LEU A 70 -18.86 5.42 16.51
CA LEU A 70 -18.89 4.28 15.59
C LEU A 70 -18.60 4.69 14.14
N PHE A 71 -19.15 5.84 13.71
CA PHE A 71 -18.83 6.46 12.43
C PHE A 71 -17.33 6.73 12.29
N CYS A 72 -16.69 7.32 13.31
CA CYS A 72 -15.25 7.60 13.28
C CYS A 72 -14.42 6.31 13.06
N LEU A 73 -14.79 5.22 13.74
CA LEU A 73 -14.08 3.94 13.63
C LEU A 73 -14.22 3.33 12.24
N TYR A 74 -15.45 3.30 11.70
CA TYR A 74 -15.67 2.79 10.35
C TYR A 74 -14.98 3.68 9.31
N TYR A 75 -14.97 4.99 9.51
CA TYR A 75 -14.27 5.89 8.62
C TYR A 75 -12.77 5.60 8.59
N LEU A 76 -12.11 5.36 9.73
CA LEU A 76 -10.68 5.03 9.76
C LEU A 76 -10.32 3.70 9.11
N GLN A 77 -11.28 2.78 8.95
CA GLN A 77 -11.04 1.49 8.28
C GLN A 77 -10.91 1.62 6.76
N ARG A 78 -11.68 2.52 6.13
CA ARG A 78 -11.82 2.57 4.66
C ARG A 78 -11.72 3.97 4.06
N TYR A 79 -11.59 5.00 4.90
CA TYR A 79 -11.59 6.40 4.51
C TYR A 79 -12.77 6.81 3.61
N ASN A 80 -13.91 6.13 3.79
CA ASN A 80 -15.14 6.35 3.01
C ASN A 80 -16.26 6.80 3.95
N ALA A 81 -16.71 8.06 3.79
CA ALA A 81 -17.69 8.68 4.66
C ALA A 81 -19.09 8.09 4.49
N THR A 82 -19.54 7.86 3.26
CA THR A 82 -20.83 7.26 2.95
C THR A 82 -20.93 5.87 3.58
N TRP A 83 -19.94 5.01 3.35
CA TRP A 83 -19.88 3.66 3.92
C TRP A 83 -19.87 3.67 5.45
N ALA A 84 -19.07 4.56 6.06
CA ALA A 84 -19.00 4.69 7.50
C ALA A 84 -20.34 5.13 8.11
N TYR A 85 -21.07 6.02 7.43
CA TYR A 85 -22.38 6.49 7.86
C TYR A 85 -23.42 5.37 7.76
N GLN A 86 -23.46 4.63 6.66
CA GLN A 86 -24.34 3.47 6.51
C GLN A 86 -24.14 2.46 7.65
N LYS A 87 -22.89 2.17 8.02
CA LYS A 87 -22.59 1.21 9.09
C LYS A 87 -22.87 1.73 10.50
N ALA A 88 -22.65 3.01 10.75
CA ALA A 88 -22.86 3.59 12.08
C ALA A 88 -24.33 3.92 12.38
N TYR A 89 -25.09 4.30 11.36
CA TYR A 89 -26.47 4.76 11.50
C TYR A 89 -27.50 3.77 10.95
N GLU A 90 -27.06 2.69 10.29
CA GLU A 90 -27.92 1.73 9.59
C GLU A 90 -28.81 2.43 8.55
N ALA A 91 -28.24 3.43 7.88
CA ALA A 91 -28.93 4.26 6.89
C ALA A 91 -28.74 3.73 5.48
N ASP A 92 -29.75 3.95 4.63
CA ASP A 92 -29.67 3.68 3.20
C ASP A 92 -28.63 4.57 2.49
N TYR A 93 -28.26 4.16 1.29
CA TYR A 93 -27.20 4.81 0.52
C TYR A 93 -27.46 6.31 0.31
N ASP A 94 -28.67 6.70 -0.10
CA ASP A 94 -28.99 8.10 -0.41
C ASP A 94 -28.83 9.00 0.81
N VAL A 95 -29.33 8.54 1.96
CA VAL A 95 -29.20 9.25 3.24
C VAL A 95 -27.73 9.34 3.65
N ALA A 96 -26.99 8.25 3.54
CA ALA A 96 -25.59 8.20 3.93
C ALA A 96 -24.68 9.02 3.01
N ASN A 97 -25.00 9.11 1.73
CA ASN A 97 -24.21 9.86 0.75
C ASN A 97 -24.29 11.37 1.00
N VAL A 98 -25.46 11.86 1.45
CA VAL A 98 -25.64 13.26 1.86
C VAL A 98 -25.03 13.53 3.24
N ASN A 99 -25.28 12.65 4.22
CA ASN A 99 -24.92 12.93 5.61
C ASN A 99 -23.50 12.51 5.99
N GLY A 100 -22.90 11.54 5.30
CA GLY A 100 -21.54 11.06 5.56
C GLY A 100 -20.49 12.18 5.45
N PRO A 101 -20.41 12.90 4.31
CA PRO A 101 -19.51 14.05 4.17
C PRO A 101 -19.79 15.16 5.19
N ARG A 102 -21.08 15.44 5.46
CA ARG A 102 -21.51 16.41 6.48
C ARG A 102 -21.05 16.01 7.90
N MET A 103 -20.96 14.71 8.20
CA MET A 103 -20.50 14.25 9.51
C MET A 103 -19.00 14.53 9.72
N LEU A 104 -18.19 14.58 8.65
CA LEU A 104 -16.75 14.89 8.75
C LEU A 104 -16.48 16.34 9.13
N VAL A 105 -17.38 17.27 8.82
CA VAL A 105 -17.25 18.70 9.19
C VAL A 105 -17.76 19.00 10.59
N ASN A 106 -18.45 18.07 11.25
CA ASN A 106 -18.85 18.24 12.65
C ASN A 106 -17.63 18.39 13.55
N THR A 107 -17.56 19.48 14.32
CA THR A 107 -16.38 19.86 15.12
C THR A 107 -15.91 18.76 16.06
N SER A 108 -16.85 18.08 16.73
CA SER A 108 -16.55 17.03 17.69
C SER A 108 -16.05 15.76 17.02
N VAL A 109 -16.65 15.37 15.89
CA VAL A 109 -16.20 14.23 15.06
C VAL A 109 -14.83 14.49 14.46
N LYS A 110 -14.60 15.69 13.90
CA LYS A 110 -13.32 16.12 13.37
C LYS A 110 -12.22 16.04 14.43
N SER A 111 -12.48 16.55 15.63
CA SER A 111 -11.56 16.50 16.78
C SER A 111 -11.19 15.06 17.16
N LEU A 112 -12.18 14.16 17.25
CA LEU A 112 -11.93 12.75 17.54
C LEU A 112 -11.11 12.07 16.43
N LEU A 113 -11.46 12.28 15.16
CA LEU A 113 -10.72 11.74 14.02
C LEU A 113 -9.27 12.22 14.01
N THR A 114 -9.01 13.50 14.29
CA THR A 114 -7.64 14.03 14.41
C THR A 114 -6.86 13.31 15.51
N LYS A 115 -7.45 13.17 16.72
CA LYS A 115 -6.81 12.45 17.84
C LYS A 115 -6.53 10.99 17.50
N LEU A 116 -7.49 10.29 16.90
CA LEU A 116 -7.33 8.88 16.53
C LEU A 116 -6.26 8.69 15.44
N LYS A 117 -6.22 9.58 14.44
CA LYS A 117 -5.17 9.56 13.41
C LYS A 117 -3.79 9.81 14.00
N GLN A 118 -3.67 10.76 14.93
CA GLN A 118 -2.42 11.07 15.62
C GLN A 118 -1.95 9.91 16.52
N GLN A 119 -2.87 9.21 17.18
CA GLN A 119 -2.56 7.98 17.90
C GLN A 119 -2.14 6.86 16.96
N GLN A 120 -2.86 6.67 15.85
CA GLN A 120 -2.53 5.65 14.86
C GLN A 120 -1.15 5.91 14.22
N SER A 121 -0.80 7.16 13.93
CA SER A 121 0.52 7.54 13.43
C SER A 121 1.62 7.26 14.46
N ALA A 122 1.36 7.55 15.74
CA ALA A 122 2.29 7.24 16.83
C ALA A 122 2.46 5.72 17.03
N ASP A 123 1.38 4.94 16.97
CA ASP A 123 1.41 3.48 17.08
C ASP A 123 2.12 2.81 15.87
N LEU A 124 2.02 3.41 14.68
CA LEU A 124 2.68 2.94 13.45
C LEU A 124 4.12 3.46 13.30
N TYR A 125 4.60 4.34 14.18
CA TYR A 125 5.86 5.09 14.02
C TYR A 125 5.99 5.81 12.67
N LEU A 126 4.87 6.13 12.02
CA LEU A 126 4.82 6.79 10.72
C LEU A 126 4.22 8.18 10.89
N ASN A 127 4.94 9.21 10.48
CA ASN A 127 4.45 10.59 10.46
C ASN A 127 4.38 11.14 9.02
N ALA A 128 3.93 12.39 8.87
CA ALA A 128 3.83 13.04 7.56
C ALA A 128 5.18 13.11 6.83
N ASN A 129 6.29 13.28 7.57
CA ASN A 129 7.63 13.27 6.98
C ASN A 129 8.00 11.90 6.41
N ASP A 130 7.52 10.80 6.99
CA ASP A 130 7.80 9.46 6.46
C ASP A 130 7.06 9.20 5.15
N ILE A 131 5.85 9.76 5.00
CA ILE A 131 5.13 9.76 3.72
C ILE A 131 5.83 10.67 2.70
N LEU A 132 6.29 11.87 3.12
CA LEU A 132 7.04 12.78 2.24
C LEU A 132 8.36 12.15 1.77
N LYS A 133 9.08 11.42 2.63
CA LYS A 133 10.28 10.67 2.24
C LYS A 133 9.95 9.61 1.18
N GLU A 134 8.82 8.92 1.30
CA GLU A 134 8.41 7.93 0.31
C GLU A 134 8.06 8.57 -1.04
N PHE A 135 7.36 9.72 -1.03
CA PHE A 135 7.16 10.50 -2.26
C PHE A 135 8.47 11.02 -2.82
N ALA A 136 9.42 11.45 -1.99
CA ALA A 136 10.75 11.87 -2.44
C ALA A 136 11.48 10.73 -3.17
N LYS A 137 11.47 9.52 -2.61
CA LYS A 137 12.06 8.35 -3.30
C LYS A 137 11.41 8.06 -4.64
N GLN A 138 10.08 8.10 -4.72
CA GLN A 138 9.34 7.91 -5.98
C GLN A 138 9.63 9.03 -6.99
N ALA A 139 9.71 10.27 -6.50
CA ALA A 139 10.02 11.45 -7.30
C ALA A 139 11.46 11.47 -7.81
N THR A 140 12.40 10.76 -7.18
CA THR A 140 13.79 10.65 -7.64
C THR A 140 14.11 9.31 -8.31
N ALA A 141 13.13 8.40 -8.41
CA ALA A 141 13.32 7.07 -8.96
C ALA A 141 13.80 7.12 -10.42
N ASN A 142 14.74 6.23 -10.78
CA ASN A 142 15.24 6.08 -12.14
C ASN A 142 15.02 4.65 -12.64
N LEU A 143 14.44 4.51 -13.84
CA LEU A 143 14.22 3.20 -14.46
C LEU A 143 15.55 2.48 -14.75
N GLY A 144 16.61 3.24 -15.08
CA GLY A 144 17.95 2.70 -15.35
C GLY A 144 18.58 1.97 -14.16
N ASP A 145 18.07 2.16 -12.94
CA ASP A 145 18.52 1.40 -11.78
C ASP A 145 18.06 -0.07 -11.85
N TYR A 146 17.03 -0.37 -12.64
CA TYR A 146 16.39 -1.70 -12.69
C TYR A 146 16.64 -2.48 -13.98
N VAL A 147 17.00 -1.78 -15.06
CA VAL A 147 17.15 -2.38 -16.39
C VAL A 147 18.51 -2.09 -17.01
N ASP A 148 19.03 -3.08 -17.71
CA ASP A 148 20.06 -2.93 -18.72
C ASP A 148 19.39 -3.04 -20.09
N PHE A 149 19.76 -2.20 -21.04
CA PHE A 149 19.23 -2.24 -22.39
C PHE A 149 20.30 -1.91 -23.41
N GLY A 150 20.12 -2.41 -24.63
CA GLY A 150 21.08 -2.21 -25.71
C GLY A 150 20.51 -2.55 -27.07
N LYS A 151 21.35 -2.39 -28.09
CA LYS A 151 21.02 -2.67 -29.49
C LYS A 151 22.01 -3.66 -30.08
N TYR A 152 21.55 -4.47 -31.03
CA TYR A 152 22.40 -5.35 -31.82
C TYR A 152 21.84 -5.47 -33.24
N ASP A 153 22.74 -5.64 -34.20
CA ASP A 153 22.38 -5.79 -35.60
C ASP A 153 22.32 -7.28 -35.95
N VAL A 154 21.27 -7.67 -36.68
CA VAL A 154 21.11 -9.03 -37.20
C VAL A 154 21.01 -8.95 -38.72
N LEU A 155 21.78 -9.77 -39.41
CA LEU A 155 21.66 -9.90 -40.86
C LEU A 155 20.37 -10.67 -41.18
N ALA A 156 19.57 -10.14 -42.10
CA ALA A 156 18.39 -10.80 -42.60
C ALA A 156 18.77 -12.10 -43.30
N GLN A 157 18.06 -13.19 -43.04
CA GLN A 157 18.23 -14.46 -43.73
C GLN A 157 17.01 -14.77 -44.62
N ASP A 158 17.23 -15.45 -45.73
CA ASP A 158 16.17 -16.00 -46.59
C ASP A 158 15.62 -17.34 -46.05
N GLU A 159 14.60 -17.90 -46.71
CA GLU A 159 13.99 -19.20 -46.33
C GLU A 159 14.97 -20.38 -46.36
N GLN A 160 16.15 -20.21 -46.97
CA GLN A 160 17.18 -21.22 -47.12
C GLN A 160 18.38 -20.99 -46.17
N GLY A 161 18.33 -19.93 -45.34
CA GLY A 161 19.34 -19.58 -44.35
C GLY A 161 20.51 -18.74 -44.88
N ASN A 162 20.46 -18.28 -46.13
CA ASN A 162 21.49 -17.41 -46.70
C ASN A 162 21.23 -15.94 -46.33
N ILE A 163 22.28 -15.13 -46.27
CA ILE A 163 22.17 -13.68 -46.00
C ILE A 163 21.39 -13.03 -47.15
N LYS A 164 20.29 -12.37 -46.81
CA LYS A 164 19.46 -11.63 -47.75
C LYS A 164 20.20 -10.37 -48.17
N LEU A 165 20.44 -10.25 -49.47
CA LEU A 165 21.05 -9.07 -50.09
C LEU A 165 19.96 -8.12 -50.59
N ASP A 166 20.25 -6.82 -50.55
CA ASP A 166 19.41 -5.79 -51.15
C ASP A 166 19.62 -5.69 -52.68
N SER A 167 18.96 -4.73 -53.33
CA SER A 167 19.09 -4.50 -54.78
C SER A 167 20.49 -4.09 -55.23
N ASN A 168 21.41 -3.79 -54.30
CA ASN A 168 22.78 -3.37 -54.53
C ASN A 168 23.81 -4.39 -54.01
N ASP A 169 23.40 -5.65 -53.80
CA ASP A 169 24.23 -6.74 -53.25
C ASP A 169 24.78 -6.51 -51.82
N ASN A 170 24.18 -5.61 -51.03
CA ASN A 170 24.57 -5.42 -49.64
C ASN A 170 23.72 -6.27 -48.68
N PRO A 171 24.29 -6.83 -47.60
CA PRO A 171 23.53 -7.52 -46.57
C PRO A 171 22.47 -6.63 -45.92
N VAL A 172 21.22 -7.06 -45.94
CA VAL A 172 20.13 -6.37 -45.24
C VAL A 172 20.31 -6.56 -43.73
N LYS A 173 20.32 -5.46 -42.98
CA LYS A 173 20.47 -5.44 -41.51
C LYS A 173 19.16 -5.08 -40.83
N TYR A 174 18.80 -5.81 -39.78
CA TYR A 174 17.75 -5.46 -38.82
C TYR A 174 18.38 -4.96 -37.52
N HIS A 175 17.85 -3.85 -37.01
CA HIS A 175 18.23 -3.31 -35.70
C HIS A 175 17.29 -3.87 -34.63
N ASN A 176 17.81 -4.74 -33.77
CA ASN A 176 17.07 -5.28 -32.65
C ASN A 176 17.49 -4.59 -31.35
N SER A 177 16.56 -4.49 -30.41
CA SER A 177 16.82 -3.99 -29.05
C SER A 177 16.56 -5.10 -28.04
N TRP A 178 17.32 -5.09 -26.95
CA TRP A 178 17.10 -5.99 -25.82
C TRP A 178 16.97 -5.17 -24.53
N VAL A 179 16.20 -5.71 -23.59
CA VAL A 179 16.02 -5.16 -22.24
C VAL A 179 16.10 -6.33 -21.26
N GLN A 180 16.93 -6.20 -20.24
CA GLN A 180 17.14 -7.20 -19.20
C GLN A 180 17.03 -6.56 -17.81
N LEU A 181 16.46 -7.31 -16.87
CA LEU A 181 16.45 -6.90 -15.47
C LEU A 181 17.82 -7.07 -14.82
N LYS A 182 18.23 -6.07 -14.06
CA LYS A 182 19.35 -6.18 -13.13
C LYS A 182 19.02 -7.16 -12.02
N ASN A 183 20.06 -7.74 -11.41
CA ASN A 183 19.88 -8.64 -10.29
C ASN A 183 19.28 -7.88 -9.09
N LYS A 184 18.30 -8.49 -8.41
CA LYS A 184 17.61 -7.90 -7.26
C LYS A 184 18.56 -7.45 -6.14
N ASN A 185 19.72 -8.09 -5.99
CA ASN A 185 20.66 -7.79 -4.92
C ASN A 185 21.13 -6.33 -4.98
N GLY A 186 20.79 -5.56 -3.93
CA GLY A 186 21.15 -4.15 -3.82
C GLY A 186 20.17 -3.17 -4.50
N LEU A 187 19.08 -3.66 -5.09
CA LEU A 187 18.05 -2.81 -5.72
C LEU A 187 16.90 -2.51 -4.75
N ASP A 188 16.47 -1.25 -4.70
CA ASP A 188 15.28 -0.85 -3.96
C ASP A 188 14.02 -1.20 -4.77
N THR A 189 13.42 -2.35 -4.51
CA THR A 189 12.22 -2.77 -5.23
C THR A 189 10.94 -2.06 -4.79
N SER A 190 10.97 -1.19 -3.77
CA SER A 190 9.78 -0.48 -3.27
C SER A 190 9.19 0.49 -4.30
N LEU A 191 10.00 0.95 -5.25
CA LEU A 191 9.62 1.93 -6.28
C LEU A 191 8.97 1.28 -7.51
N ILE A 192 8.97 -0.05 -7.58
CA ILE A 192 8.41 -0.81 -8.68
C ILE A 192 6.89 -0.94 -8.49
N LYS A 193 6.14 -0.44 -9.46
CA LYS A 193 4.68 -0.55 -9.53
C LYS A 193 4.25 -1.92 -10.08
N SER A 194 4.91 -2.42 -11.12
CA SER A 194 4.64 -3.75 -11.68
C SER A 194 5.81 -4.30 -12.50
N VAL A 195 5.94 -5.63 -12.51
CA VAL A 195 6.88 -6.38 -13.38
C VAL A 195 6.12 -7.53 -14.02
N HIS A 196 6.24 -7.67 -15.34
CA HIS A 196 5.71 -8.82 -16.06
C HIS A 196 6.53 -9.14 -17.32
N ILE A 197 6.37 -10.35 -17.84
CA ILE A 197 7.00 -10.80 -19.08
C ILE A 197 5.95 -10.76 -20.18
N GLY A 198 6.12 -9.86 -21.15
CA GLY A 198 5.31 -9.76 -22.35
C GLY A 198 5.82 -10.66 -23.47
N LYS A 199 5.18 -10.54 -24.64
CA LYS A 199 5.57 -11.29 -25.85
C LYS A 199 7.00 -10.95 -26.32
N ASP A 200 7.39 -9.69 -26.14
CA ASP A 200 8.63 -9.12 -26.70
C ASP A 200 9.69 -8.83 -25.64
N GLY A 201 9.49 -9.25 -24.38
CA GLY A 201 10.48 -9.08 -23.30
C GLY A 201 9.89 -8.71 -21.95
N VAL A 202 10.76 -8.28 -21.04
CA VAL A 202 10.36 -7.88 -19.67
C VAL A 202 9.87 -6.44 -19.66
N ILE A 203 8.75 -6.21 -18.99
CA ILE A 203 8.16 -4.89 -18.78
C ILE A 203 8.25 -4.54 -17.31
N VAL A 204 8.85 -3.39 -17.01
CA VAL A 204 8.97 -2.82 -15.66
C VAL A 204 8.31 -1.46 -15.65
N GLU A 205 7.40 -1.26 -14.71
CA GLU A 205 6.79 0.04 -14.45
C GLU A 205 7.17 0.50 -13.05
N LEU A 206 7.61 1.76 -12.95
CA LEU A 206 7.77 2.45 -11.67
C LEU A 206 6.50 3.22 -11.30
N TYR A 207 6.40 3.65 -10.05
CA TYR A 207 5.35 4.59 -9.63
C TYR A 207 5.47 5.93 -10.37
N ASP A 208 4.35 6.64 -10.46
CA ASP A 208 4.26 7.91 -11.19
C ASP A 208 5.08 9.01 -10.50
N LYS A 209 6.24 9.31 -11.10
CA LYS A 209 7.16 10.35 -10.67
C LYS A 209 6.52 11.74 -10.66
N GLN A 210 5.69 12.07 -11.65
CA GLN A 210 5.07 13.40 -11.78
C GLN A 210 4.06 13.64 -10.67
N ARG A 211 3.27 12.62 -10.35
CA ARG A 211 2.33 12.68 -9.23
C ARG A 211 3.06 12.83 -7.89
N ALA A 212 4.15 12.09 -7.69
CA ALA A 212 4.97 12.22 -6.48
C ALA A 212 5.59 13.63 -6.36
N MET A 213 6.12 14.18 -7.46
CA MET A 213 6.67 15.55 -7.49
C MET A 213 5.62 16.60 -7.18
N LYS A 214 4.41 16.48 -7.74
CA LYS A 214 3.30 17.39 -7.44
C LYS A 214 2.92 17.35 -5.96
N GLU A 215 2.79 16.16 -5.40
CA GLU A 215 2.43 15.98 -3.99
C GLU A 215 3.50 16.55 -3.03
N LEU A 216 4.76 16.57 -3.45
CA LEU A 216 5.86 17.24 -2.74
C LEU A 216 5.77 18.76 -2.87
N LEU A 217 5.57 19.30 -4.07
CA LEU A 217 5.40 20.74 -4.29
C LEU A 217 4.23 21.32 -3.49
N ASP A 218 3.11 20.60 -3.39
CA ASP A 218 1.94 21.04 -2.65
C ASP A 218 2.15 21.06 -1.12
N ARG A 219 3.20 20.40 -0.61
CA ARG A 219 3.44 20.22 0.85
C ARG A 219 4.74 20.79 1.37
N LEU A 220 5.73 21.00 0.51
CA LEU A 220 6.99 21.61 0.87
C LEU A 220 6.87 23.14 0.83
N PRO A 221 7.64 23.86 1.66
CA PRO A 221 7.69 25.32 1.56
C PRO A 221 8.12 25.73 0.15
N GLU A 222 7.62 26.88 -0.31
CA GLU A 222 8.05 27.45 -1.57
C GLU A 222 9.58 27.60 -1.58
N PRO A 223 10.24 27.32 -2.72
CA PRO A 223 11.68 27.49 -2.81
C PRO A 223 12.02 28.93 -2.45
N GLU A 224 13.00 29.13 -1.56
CA GLU A 224 13.59 30.44 -1.35
C GLU A 224 14.27 30.86 -2.64
N ILE A 225 13.57 31.66 -3.46
CA ILE A 225 14.18 32.34 -4.60
C ILE A 225 15.00 33.47 -3.99
N LYS A 226 16.27 33.20 -3.69
CA LYS A 226 17.24 34.27 -3.54
C LYS A 226 17.46 34.82 -4.94
N ASP A 227 17.00 36.03 -5.18
CA ASP A 227 17.24 36.81 -6.41
C ASP A 227 18.73 37.16 -6.57
N GLU A 228 19.63 36.18 -6.45
CA GLU A 228 21.00 36.31 -6.94
C GLU A 228 21.00 35.82 -8.38
N SER A 229 20.64 36.76 -9.26
CA SER A 229 21.02 36.78 -10.66
C SER A 229 22.55 36.79 -10.83
N ASP A 230 23.22 35.76 -10.33
CA ASP A 230 24.56 35.45 -10.76
C ASP A 230 24.63 33.95 -11.00
N ASP A 231 24.61 33.62 -12.29
CA ASP A 231 24.71 32.31 -12.91
C ASP A 231 26.03 31.59 -12.57
N GLY A 232 26.49 31.63 -11.31
CA GLY A 232 27.74 31.04 -10.85
C GLY A 232 27.69 29.52 -10.92
N PHE A 233 26.55 28.90 -10.61
CA PHE A 233 26.38 27.45 -10.71
C PHE A 233 26.32 26.97 -12.17
N LEU A 234 25.57 27.66 -13.04
CA LEU A 234 25.48 27.33 -14.45
C LEU A 234 26.81 27.60 -15.19
N ARG A 235 27.50 28.72 -14.90
CA ARG A 235 28.85 28.99 -15.41
C ARG A 235 29.88 27.97 -14.92
N ALA A 236 29.76 27.47 -13.69
CA ALA A 236 30.65 26.44 -13.18
C ALA A 236 30.42 25.08 -13.87
N ILE A 237 29.16 24.76 -14.21
CA ILE A 237 28.83 23.58 -15.02
C ILE A 237 29.38 23.73 -16.45
N ASP A 238 29.17 24.87 -17.10
CA ASP A 238 29.68 25.13 -18.46
C ASP A 238 31.21 25.07 -18.51
N LYS A 239 31.91 25.66 -17.54
CA LYS A 239 33.38 25.57 -17.45
C LYS A 239 33.90 24.14 -17.25
N ASN A 240 33.19 23.33 -16.48
CA ASN A 240 33.60 21.93 -16.28
C ASN A 240 33.27 21.07 -17.51
N LEU A 241 32.19 21.37 -18.22
CA LEU A 241 31.90 20.74 -19.50
C LEU A 241 33.00 21.08 -20.52
N GLU A 242 33.36 22.35 -20.70
CA GLU A 242 34.40 22.76 -21.65
C GLU A 242 35.77 22.09 -21.40
N ASN A 243 36.10 21.77 -20.15
CA ASN A 243 37.33 21.04 -19.82
C ASN A 243 37.23 19.54 -20.12
N THR A 244 36.07 18.92 -19.93
CA THR A 244 35.88 17.48 -20.23
C THR A 244 35.79 17.18 -21.72
N TRP A 245 35.33 18.14 -22.54
CA TRP A 245 35.32 18.01 -24.00
C TRP A 245 36.66 18.37 -24.66
N LYS A 246 37.60 19.02 -23.96
CA LYS A 246 38.96 19.28 -24.47
C LYS A 246 39.93 18.11 -24.24
N GLU A 247 39.75 17.34 -23.16
CA GLU A 247 40.55 16.15 -22.89
C GLU A 247 40.22 14.95 -23.80
N SER A 248 39.11 14.98 -24.55
CA SER A 248 38.71 13.89 -25.45
C SER A 248 39.21 14.05 -26.89
N ASP A 249 39.73 15.22 -27.26
CA ASP A 249 40.22 15.51 -28.62
C ASP A 249 41.76 15.41 -28.75
N GLU A 250 42.51 15.17 -27.66
CA GLU A 250 43.98 15.05 -27.68
C GLU A 250 44.51 13.59 -27.77
N ASP A 251 43.63 12.57 -27.72
CA ASP A 251 44.02 11.14 -27.74
C ASP A 251 43.73 10.41 -29.08
N GLU A 252 43.47 11.14 -30.17
CA GLU A 252 43.43 10.58 -31.54
C GLU A 252 44.40 11.30 -32.49
N THR A 253 45.71 11.06 -32.32
CA THR A 253 46.73 11.22 -33.38
C THR A 253 47.70 10.06 -33.41
#